data_AF-A0A3N0AEZ3-F1
#
_entry.id   AF-A0A3N0AEZ3-F1
#
_cell.length_a   1.000
_cell.length_b   1.000
_cell.length_c   1.000
_cell.angle_alpha   90.00
_cell.angle_beta   90.00
_cell.angle_gamma   90.00
#
_symmetry.space_group_name_H-M   'P 1'
#
loop_
_entity.id
_entity.type
_entity.pdbx_description
1 polymer ?
#
loop_
_entity_poly.entity_id
_entity_poly.type
_entity_poly.pdbx_seq_one_letter_code
_entity_poly.pdbx_strand_id
1 'polypeptide(L)'
;MLQQDYLMRLIMQFVDGIKRSMDREKRNPKEAADSLEDALSRALDMDAEVLLGLAPESFASVAQISIADPRIAAYVVYTMALEAHYLREAGCHDTARLRYDQACAFAAACGVSAPGPDDIPCEEDFDELLAEDGFGEGEY
;
A
#
# COMPACT_ATOMS: atom_id res chain seq x y z
N MET A 1 -17.48 -16.41 -9.80
CA MET A 1 -17.63 -17.02 -8.46
C MET A 1 -16.27 -17.45 -7.88
N LEU A 2 -15.43 -18.29 -8.53
CA LEU A 2 -14.12 -18.67 -7.93
C LEU A 2 -13.04 -17.58 -7.92
N GLN A 3 -12.95 -16.76 -8.97
CA GLN A 3 -11.91 -15.73 -9.09
C GLN A 3 -12.15 -14.55 -8.13
N GLN A 4 -13.42 -14.24 -7.84
CA GLN A 4 -13.82 -13.19 -6.92
C GLN A 4 -13.48 -13.59 -5.47
N ASP A 5 -13.73 -14.84 -5.06
CA ASP A 5 -13.37 -15.35 -3.73
C ASP A 5 -11.85 -15.44 -3.49
N TYR A 6 -11.07 -15.70 -4.54
CA TYR A 6 -9.60 -15.69 -4.45
C TYR A 6 -9.06 -14.27 -4.28
N LEU A 7 -9.56 -13.33 -5.08
CA LEU A 7 -9.18 -11.92 -4.99
C LEU A 7 -9.54 -11.34 -3.62
N MET A 8 -10.73 -11.68 -3.12
CA MET A 8 -11.20 -11.34 -1.78
C MET A 8 -10.19 -11.72 -0.70
N ARG A 9 -9.77 -12.98 -0.73
CA ARG A 9 -8.88 -13.53 0.28
C ARG A 9 -7.51 -12.84 0.23
N LEU A 10 -7.08 -12.44 -0.96
CA LEU A 10 -5.81 -11.74 -1.15
C LEU A 10 -5.88 -10.31 -0.61
N ILE A 11 -6.99 -9.59 -0.83
CA ILE A 11 -7.22 -8.25 -0.27
C ILE A 11 -7.28 -8.32 1.26
N MET A 12 -8.04 -9.26 1.83
CA MET A 12 -8.11 -9.42 3.29
C MET A 12 -6.76 -9.76 3.92
N GLN A 13 -5.97 -10.65 3.29
CA GLN A 13 -4.62 -10.96 3.76
C GLN A 13 -3.68 -9.76 3.68
N PHE A 14 -3.86 -8.89 2.70
CA PHE A 14 -3.09 -7.67 2.54
C PHE A 14 -3.46 -6.64 3.63
N VAL A 15 -4.76 -6.40 3.86
CA VAL A 15 -5.26 -5.52 4.94
C VAL A 15 -4.83 -6.03 6.32
N ASP A 16 -4.92 -7.33 6.58
CA ASP A 16 -4.39 -7.94 7.82
C ASP A 16 -2.89 -7.69 7.98
N GLY A 17 -2.12 -7.74 6.89
CA GLY A 17 -0.70 -7.42 6.87
C GLY A 17 -0.44 -5.97 7.26
N ILE A 18 -1.25 -5.05 6.73
CA ILE A 18 -1.19 -3.61 7.03
C ILE A 18 -1.50 -3.35 8.50
N LYS A 19 -2.61 -3.88 9.03
CA LYS A 19 -3.00 -3.71 10.45
C LYS A 19 -1.90 -4.21 11.39
N ARG A 20 -1.29 -5.37 11.08
CA ARG A 20 -0.14 -5.90 11.84
C ARG A 20 1.10 -4.99 11.78
N SER A 21 1.30 -4.23 10.69
CA SER A 21 2.41 -3.29 10.59
C SER A 21 2.24 -2.10 11.54
N MET A 22 1.01 -1.65 11.77
CA MET A 22 0.69 -0.52 12.66
C MET A 22 1.02 -0.84 14.12
N ASP A 23 0.80 -2.09 14.55
CA ASP A 23 1.25 -2.55 15.87
C ASP A 23 2.78 -2.63 16.01
N ARG A 24 3.48 -2.89 14.90
CA ARG A 24 4.96 -3.00 14.87
C ARG A 24 5.64 -1.65 14.86
N GLU A 25 5.05 -0.65 14.20
CA GLU A 25 5.61 0.69 14.10
C GLU A 25 5.93 1.27 15.48
N LYS A 26 5.03 1.11 16.46
CA LYS A 26 5.24 1.51 17.86
C LYS A 26 6.52 0.94 18.50
N ARG A 27 7.07 -0.15 17.97
CA ARG A 27 8.29 -0.79 18.47
C ARG A 27 9.50 -0.48 17.58
N ASN A 28 9.33 -0.57 16.27
CA ASN A 28 10.38 -0.33 15.29
C ASN A 28 9.75 0.12 13.94
N PRO A 29 9.73 1.43 13.65
CA PRO A 29 9.17 1.96 12.41
C PRO A 29 9.84 1.41 11.16
N LYS A 30 11.15 1.14 11.21
CA LYS A 30 11.88 0.59 10.05
C LYS A 30 11.42 -0.82 9.71
N GLU A 31 11.27 -1.68 10.72
CA GLU A 31 10.73 -3.04 10.50
C GLU A 31 9.28 -3.02 10.02
N ALA A 32 8.48 -2.03 10.43
CA ALA A 32 7.12 -1.85 9.93
C ALA A 32 7.13 -1.47 8.44
N ALA A 33 8.00 -0.52 8.04
CA ALA A 33 8.20 -0.16 6.63
C ALA A 33 8.66 -1.35 5.78
N ASP A 34 9.68 -2.09 6.24
CA ASP A 34 10.20 -3.25 5.53
C ASP A 34 9.13 -4.34 5.36
N SER A 35 8.24 -4.50 6.36
CA SER A 35 7.13 -5.45 6.26
C SER A 35 6.06 -5.04 5.25
N LEU A 36 5.81 -3.74 5.07
CA LEU A 36 4.91 -3.25 4.03
C LEU A 36 5.54 -3.41 2.64
N GLU A 37 6.84 -3.14 2.53
CA GLU A 37 7.55 -3.31 1.27
C GLU A 37 7.60 -4.78 0.81
N ASP A 38 7.85 -5.70 1.73
CA ASP A 38 7.80 -7.14 1.46
C ASP A 38 6.42 -7.58 0.94
N ALA A 39 5.34 -6.96 1.43
CA ALA A 39 3.99 -7.25 0.98
C ALA A 39 3.76 -6.73 -0.45
N LEU A 40 4.22 -5.51 -0.76
CA LEU A 40 4.16 -4.92 -2.09
C LEU A 40 5.00 -5.71 -3.10
N SER A 41 6.23 -6.07 -2.74
CA SER A 41 7.12 -6.93 -3.52
C SER A 41 6.46 -8.24 -3.93
N ARG A 42 5.82 -8.93 -2.99
CA ARG A 42 5.09 -10.18 -3.26
C ARG A 42 3.86 -9.96 -4.14
N ALA A 43 3.14 -8.85 -3.96
CA ALA A 43 1.97 -8.54 -4.77
C ALA A 43 2.33 -8.24 -6.23
N LEU A 44 3.48 -7.58 -6.45
CA LEU A 44 3.97 -7.21 -7.77
C LEU A 44 4.86 -8.29 -8.43
N ASP A 45 5.19 -9.36 -7.70
CA ASP A 45 6.16 -10.40 -8.09
C ASP A 45 7.51 -9.80 -8.53
N MET A 46 7.99 -8.83 -7.75
CA MET A 46 9.22 -8.07 -8.03
C MET A 46 10.04 -7.86 -6.77
N ASP A 47 11.36 -7.78 -6.93
CA ASP A 47 12.27 -7.53 -5.81
C ASP A 47 12.03 -6.15 -5.17
N ALA A 48 12.01 -6.13 -3.84
CA ALA A 48 11.78 -4.92 -3.02
C ALA A 48 12.80 -3.81 -3.29
N GLU A 49 14.09 -4.13 -3.39
CA GLU A 49 15.13 -3.13 -3.62
C GLU A 49 14.98 -2.51 -5.02
N VAL A 50 14.58 -3.33 -6.00
CA VAL A 50 14.28 -2.86 -7.36
C VAL A 50 13.07 -1.92 -7.36
N LEU A 51 11.96 -2.31 -6.72
CA LEU A 51 10.75 -1.49 -6.67
C LEU A 51 11.00 -0.12 -6.03
N LEU A 52 11.60 -0.11 -4.84
CA LEU A 52 11.92 1.12 -4.11
C LEU A 52 12.93 2.00 -4.87
N GLY A 53 13.81 1.41 -5.68
CA GLY A 53 14.80 2.13 -6.48
C GLY A 53 14.25 2.79 -7.76
N LEU A 54 13.01 2.48 -8.18
CA LEU A 54 12.45 3.02 -9.41
C LEU A 54 12.08 4.51 -9.26
N ALA A 55 12.27 5.28 -10.34
CA ALA A 55 11.68 6.61 -10.43
C ALA A 55 10.13 6.52 -10.35
N PRO A 56 9.43 7.53 -9.80
CA PRO A 56 7.98 7.50 -9.59
C PRO A 56 7.16 7.05 -10.81
N GLU A 57 7.44 7.61 -11.98
CA GLU A 57 6.72 7.29 -13.21
C GLU A 57 7.04 5.88 -13.73
N SER A 58 8.26 5.40 -13.46
CA SER A 58 8.68 4.04 -13.81
C SER A 58 8.01 3.01 -12.92
N PHE A 59 7.94 3.27 -11.60
CA PHE A 59 7.17 2.46 -10.67
C PHE A 59 5.70 2.40 -11.12
N ALA A 60 5.07 3.55 -11.37
CA ALA A 60 3.67 3.62 -11.76
C ALA A 60 3.37 2.80 -13.04
N SER A 61 4.25 2.89 -14.04
CA SER A 61 4.12 2.14 -15.29
C SER A 61 4.19 0.63 -15.07
N VAL A 62 5.07 0.16 -14.19
CA VAL A 62 5.23 -1.26 -13.86
C VAL A 62 4.07 -1.75 -13.00
N ALA A 63 3.74 -1.03 -11.94
CA ALA A 63 2.68 -1.38 -11.00
C ALA A 63 1.30 -1.41 -11.70
N GLN A 64 1.03 -0.51 -12.64
CA GLN A 64 -0.24 -0.49 -13.38
C GLN A 64 -0.43 -1.72 -14.28
N ILE A 65 0.65 -2.30 -14.81
CA ILE A 65 0.57 -3.55 -15.59
C ILE A 65 0.16 -4.72 -14.69
N SER A 66 0.69 -4.76 -13.47
CA SER A 66 0.43 -5.82 -12.50
C SER A 66 -0.91 -5.64 -11.76
N ILE A 67 -1.31 -4.39 -11.49
CA ILE A 67 -2.51 -4.01 -10.75
C ILE A 67 -3.49 -3.32 -11.69
N ALA A 68 -4.34 -4.11 -12.32
CA ALA A 68 -5.32 -3.61 -13.30
C ALA A 68 -6.67 -3.19 -12.67
N ASP A 69 -6.96 -3.61 -11.43
CA ASP A 69 -8.22 -3.27 -10.74
C ASP A 69 -8.04 -1.97 -9.93
N PRO A 70 -8.79 -0.89 -10.24
CA PRO A 70 -8.72 0.37 -9.50
C PRO A 70 -8.95 0.24 -8.00
N ARG A 71 -9.73 -0.77 -7.56
CA ARG A 71 -9.99 -1.02 -6.14
C ARG A 71 -8.71 -1.42 -5.43
N ILE A 72 -7.94 -2.32 -6.02
CA ILE A 72 -6.64 -2.77 -5.50
C ILE A 72 -5.62 -1.63 -5.53
N ALA A 73 -5.68 -0.78 -6.55
CA ALA A 73 -4.81 0.38 -6.65
C ALA A 73 -4.95 1.32 -5.43
N ALA A 74 -6.16 1.54 -4.92
CA ALA A 74 -6.37 2.36 -3.72
C ALA A 74 -5.66 1.79 -2.48
N TYR A 75 -5.80 0.49 -2.20
CA TYR A 75 -5.09 -0.16 -1.08
C TYR A 75 -3.57 -0.04 -1.21
N VAL A 76 -3.04 -0.23 -2.42
CA VAL A 76 -1.60 -0.13 -2.68
C VAL A 76 -1.11 1.30 -2.46
N VAL A 77 -1.84 2.30 -2.96
CA VAL A 77 -1.51 3.72 -2.74
C VAL A 77 -1.51 4.08 -1.25
N TYR A 78 -2.54 3.67 -0.50
CA TYR A 78 -2.61 3.92 0.94
C TYR A 78 -1.50 3.18 1.70
N THR A 79 -1.15 1.96 1.30
CA THR A 79 -0.05 1.21 1.88
C THR A 79 1.30 1.89 1.65
N MET A 80 1.55 2.37 0.43
CA MET A 80 2.78 3.10 0.11
C MET A 80 2.89 4.43 0.86
N ALA A 81 1.77 5.14 1.04
CA ALA A 81 1.74 6.37 1.84
C ALA A 81 2.05 6.08 3.33
N LEU A 82 1.51 4.99 3.88
CA LEU A 82 1.82 4.53 5.23
C LEU A 82 3.28 4.10 5.39
N GLU A 83 3.82 3.38 4.41
CA GLU A 83 5.24 3.00 4.41
C GLU A 83 6.16 4.22 4.35
N ALA A 84 5.83 5.21 3.52
CA ALA A 84 6.55 6.48 3.47
C ALA A 84 6.55 7.17 4.84
N HIS A 85 5.43 7.13 5.56
CA HIS A 85 5.36 7.63 6.93
C HIS A 85 6.31 6.86 7.88
N TYR A 86 6.28 5.53 7.87
CA TYR A 86 7.18 4.71 8.70
C TYR A 86 8.66 4.95 8.39
N LEU A 87 9.02 5.10 7.11
CA LEU A 87 10.37 5.46 6.69
C LEU A 87 10.79 6.84 7.23
N ARG A 88 9.85 7.80 7.29
CA ARG A 88 10.09 9.12 7.86
C ARG A 88 10.34 9.04 9.37
N GLU A 89 9.52 8.28 10.10
CA GLU A 89 9.70 8.03 11.54
C GLU A 89 11.02 7.29 11.85
N ALA A 90 11.48 6.43 10.94
CA ALA A 90 12.77 5.77 11.02
C ALA A 90 13.98 6.68 10.67
N GLY A 91 13.75 7.94 10.24
CA GLY A 91 14.79 8.87 9.82
C GLY A 91 15.30 8.68 8.38
N CYS A 92 14.67 7.81 7.58
CA CYS A 92 15.02 7.54 6.18
C CYS A 92 14.31 8.53 5.23
N HIS A 93 14.56 9.84 5.40
CA HIS A 93 13.77 10.90 4.75
C HIS A 93 13.78 10.87 3.22
N ASP A 94 14.93 10.61 2.58
CA ASP A 94 15.01 10.59 1.11
C ASP A 94 14.21 9.42 0.53
N THR A 95 14.32 8.25 1.16
CA THR A 95 13.57 7.05 0.81
C THR A 95 12.06 7.25 1.05
N ALA A 96 11.68 7.86 2.17
CA ALA A 96 10.30 8.20 2.48
C ALA A 96 9.69 9.11 1.40
N ARG A 97 10.43 10.15 0.98
CA ARG A 97 9.99 11.06 -0.07
C ARG A 97 9.83 10.33 -1.40
N LEU A 98 10.82 9.55 -1.82
CA LEU A 98 10.73 8.77 -3.04
C LEU A 98 9.51 7.84 -3.03
N ARG A 99 9.28 7.15 -1.92
CA ARG A 99 8.13 6.25 -1.74
C ARG A 99 6.80 6.99 -1.88
N TYR A 100 6.67 8.15 -1.26
CA TYR A 100 5.46 8.97 -1.38
C TYR A 100 5.26 9.47 -2.82
N ASP A 101 6.31 9.94 -3.47
CA ASP A 101 6.26 10.39 -4.87
C ASP A 101 5.84 9.22 -5.81
N GLN A 102 6.34 8.00 -5.58
CA GLN A 102 5.91 6.79 -6.28
C GLN A 102 4.41 6.50 -6.04
N ALA A 103 3.92 6.64 -4.82
CA ALA A 103 2.51 6.46 -4.49
C ALA A 103 1.62 7.45 -5.25
N CYS A 104 2.01 8.74 -5.29
CA CYS A 104 1.30 9.77 -6.04
C CYS A 104 1.29 9.50 -7.55
N ALA A 105 2.43 9.08 -8.12
CA ALA A 105 2.53 8.76 -9.53
C ALA A 105 1.64 7.56 -9.91
N PHE A 106 1.63 6.52 -9.07
CA PHE A 106 0.78 5.35 -9.27
C PHE A 106 -0.71 5.69 -9.11
N ALA A 107 -1.07 6.49 -8.11
CA ALA A 107 -2.43 6.98 -7.92
C ALA A 107 -2.94 7.73 -9.15
N ALA A 108 -2.12 8.64 -9.69
CA ALA A 108 -2.43 9.39 -10.90
C ALA A 108 -2.60 8.47 -12.13
N ALA A 109 -1.76 7.44 -12.27
CA ALA A 109 -1.85 6.47 -13.36
C ALA A 109 -3.15 5.64 -13.29
N CYS A 110 -3.57 5.24 -12.09
CA CYS A 110 -4.78 4.45 -11.87
C CYS A 110 -6.07 5.27 -11.74
N GLY A 111 -5.98 6.61 -11.69
CA GLY A 111 -7.13 7.50 -11.53
C GLY A 111 -7.74 7.46 -10.11
N VAL A 112 -6.94 7.14 -9.10
CA VAL A 112 -7.33 7.13 -7.68
C VAL A 112 -6.66 8.29 -6.93
N SER A 113 -7.17 8.65 -5.76
CA SER A 113 -6.55 9.67 -4.92
C SER A 113 -5.48 9.07 -4.02
N ALA A 114 -4.36 9.78 -3.84
CA ALA A 114 -3.40 9.48 -2.79
C ALA A 114 -3.72 10.30 -1.52
N PRO A 115 -3.49 9.75 -0.32
CA PRO A 115 -3.50 10.53 0.91
C PRO A 115 -2.53 11.72 0.83
N GLY A 116 -2.85 12.81 1.53
CA GLY A 116 -1.93 13.93 1.68
C GLY A 116 -0.64 13.52 2.41
N PRO A 117 0.47 14.28 2.29
CA PRO A 117 1.75 13.91 2.90
C PRO A 117 1.76 13.92 4.44
N ASP A 118 0.77 14.62 5.02
CA ASP A 118 0.52 14.70 6.47
C ASP A 118 -0.74 13.91 6.88
N ASP A 119 -1.43 13.30 5.92
CA ASP A 119 -2.63 12.49 6.13
C ASP A 119 -2.21 11.02 6.26
N ILE A 120 -1.85 10.63 7.47
CA ILE A 120 -1.24 9.32 7.75
C ILE A 120 -2.35 8.27 7.73
N PRO A 121 -2.31 7.29 6.81
CA PRO A 121 -3.32 6.24 6.76
C PRO A 121 -3.40 5.48 8.08
N CYS A 122 -4.61 5.34 8.60
CA CYS A 122 -4.94 4.64 9.83
C CYS A 122 -5.85 3.42 9.54
N GLU A 123 -6.15 2.63 10.58
CA GLU A 123 -7.01 1.45 10.40
C GLU A 123 -8.38 1.80 9.82
N GLU A 124 -8.95 2.94 10.22
CA GLU A 124 -10.26 3.41 9.76
C GLU A 124 -10.28 3.65 8.25
N ASP A 125 -9.20 4.19 7.67
CA ASP A 125 -9.09 4.40 6.20
C ASP A 125 -9.20 3.08 5.42
N PHE A 126 -8.56 2.02 5.92
CA PHE A 126 -8.61 0.71 5.26
C PHE A 126 -9.97 0.03 5.46
N ASP A 127 -10.61 0.25 6.60
CA ASP A 127 -11.97 -0.24 6.85
C ASP A 127 -13.01 0.48 5.98
N GLU A 128 -12.83 1.78 5.74
CA GLU A 128 -13.64 2.54 4.79
C GLU A 128 -13.47 2.02 3.35
N LEU A 129 -12.23 1.80 2.89
CA LEU A 129 -11.96 1.20 1.59
C LEU A 129 -12.62 -0.19 1.44
N LEU A 130 -12.54 -1.02 2.48
CA LEU A 130 -13.23 -2.32 2.51
C LEU A 130 -14.74 -2.17 2.44
N ALA A 131 -15.32 -1.20 3.16
CA ALA A 131 -16.75 -0.94 3.14
C ALA A 131 -17.24 -0.45 1.77
N GLU A 132 -16.49 0.44 1.10
CA GLU A 132 -16.80 0.93 -0.25
C GLU A 132 -16.80 -0.20 -1.29
N ASP A 133 -15.92 -1.18 -1.12
CA ASP A 133 -15.85 -2.38 -1.96
C ASP A 133 -16.92 -3.43 -1.64
N GLY A 134 -17.73 -3.22 -0.59
CA GLY A 134 -18.80 -4.11 -0.17
C GLY A 134 -18.38 -5.19 0.84
N PHE A 135 -17.29 -4.97 1.59
CA PHE A 135 -16.69 -5.91 2.55
C PHE A 135 -16.61 -5.39 3.99
N GLY A 136 -17.36 -4.34 4.32
CA GLY A 136 -17.39 -3.77 5.67
C GLY A 136 -17.93 -4.76 6.72
N GLU A 137 -17.48 -4.60 7.98
CA GLU A 137 -17.89 -5.47 9.09
C GLU A 137 -19.43 -5.51 9.22
N GLY A 138 -20.03 -6.61 8.76
CA GLY A 138 -21.48 -6.77 8.72
C GLY A 138 -21.99 -7.98 7.93
N GLU A 139 -21.18 -8.60 7.07
CA GLU A 139 -21.56 -9.81 6.33
C GLU A 139 -20.58 -10.97 6.55
N TYR A 140 -20.51 -11.49 7.77
CA TYR A 140 -20.03 -12.85 8.06
C TYR A 140 -20.88 -13.52 9.16
#